data_AF-A0A8J7KZ99-F1
#
_entry.id   AF-A0A8J7KZ99-F1
#
_cell.length_a   1.000
_cell.length_b   1.000
_cell.length_c   1.000
_cell.angle_alpha   90.00
_cell.angle_beta   90.00
_cell.angle_gamma   90.00
#
_symmetry.space_group_name_H-M   'P 1'
#
loop_
_entity.id
_entity.type
_entity.pdbx_description
1 polymer ?
#
loop_
_entity_poly.entity_id
_entity_poly.type
_entity_poly.pdbx_seq_one_letter_code
_entity_poly.pdbx_strand_id
1 'polypeptide(L)'
;MFGIMGDDYGTRAEQVLHFSKNIMQGGKPLLWTMAGALEKLRDTYNKRFLSYIYFLALTCSEEELLFRMKHGRGIHDENWLQASVGHNNYLREHDSIDGVNYDKYDISGKNVHDVATYVDTWINSKL
;
A
#
# COMPACT_ATOMS: atom_id res chain seq x y z
N MET A 1 -0.61 20.70 4.94
CA MET A 1 0.77 20.61 4.42
C MET A 1 1.35 19.30 4.89
N PHE A 2 1.63 18.35 3.98
CA PHE A 2 2.32 17.11 4.30
C PHE A 2 3.73 17.47 4.79
N GLY A 3 3.92 17.59 6.10
CA GLY A 3 5.27 17.65 6.67
C GLY A 3 5.80 16.23 6.61
N ILE A 4 6.71 15.91 5.69
CA ILE A 4 8.17 16.01 5.77
C ILE A 4 8.69 15.91 4.31
N MET A 5 9.82 16.56 4.01
CA MET A 5 10.47 16.71 2.70
C MET A 5 10.28 15.57 1.69
N GLY A 6 10.05 15.92 0.42
CA GLY A 6 9.93 14.99 -0.71
C GLY A 6 11.15 14.08 -0.99
N ASP A 7 12.25 14.23 -0.24
CA ASP A 7 13.46 13.40 -0.33
C ASP A 7 13.36 12.06 0.44
N ASP A 8 12.47 11.94 1.43
CA ASP A 8 12.45 10.76 2.32
C ASP A 8 11.78 9.53 1.67
N TYR A 9 10.71 9.73 0.90
CA TYR A 9 9.96 8.61 0.30
C TYR A 9 10.76 7.84 -0.75
N GLY A 10 11.58 8.51 -1.56
CA GLY A 10 12.47 7.84 -2.52
C GLY A 10 13.57 7.05 -1.82
N THR A 11 14.19 7.64 -0.79
CA THR A 11 15.20 6.97 0.04
C THR A 11 14.61 5.74 0.74
N ARG A 12 13.40 5.86 1.30
CA ARG A 12 12.69 4.75 1.93
C ARG A 12 12.32 3.67 0.92
N ALA A 13 11.85 4.02 -0.26
CA ALA A 13 11.59 3.07 -1.34
C ALA A 13 12.87 2.30 -1.72
N GLU A 14 14.00 3.00 -1.82
CA GLU A 14 15.31 2.38 -2.11
C GLU A 14 15.71 1.37 -1.03
N GLN A 15 15.53 1.73 0.25
CA GLN A 15 15.79 0.85 1.40
C GLN A 15 14.87 -0.37 1.42
N VAL A 16 13.58 -0.17 1.18
CA VAL A 16 12.59 -1.26 1.09
C VAL A 16 13.00 -2.25 0.01
N LEU A 17 13.36 -1.78 -1.19
CA LEU A 17 13.79 -2.68 -2.26
C LEU A 17 15.19 -3.26 -2.03
N HIS A 18 16.10 -2.54 -1.35
CA HIS A 18 17.41 -3.06 -0.95
C HIS A 18 17.27 -4.26 -0.02
N PHE A 19 16.38 -4.17 0.96
CA PHE A 19 16.10 -5.27 1.87
C PHE A 19 15.39 -6.40 1.14
N SER A 20 14.42 -6.06 0.28
CA SER A 20 13.62 -7.03 -0.48
C SER A 20 14.49 -7.94 -1.34
N LYS A 21 15.41 -7.38 -2.12
CA LYS A 21 16.29 -8.20 -2.99
C LYS A 21 17.13 -9.20 -2.20
N ASN A 22 17.56 -8.85 -0.98
CA ASN A 22 18.41 -9.72 -0.17
C ASN A 22 17.59 -10.88 0.41
N ILE A 23 16.35 -10.64 0.86
CA ILE A 23 15.46 -11.69 1.34
C ILE A 23 15.03 -12.62 0.19
N MET A 24 14.68 -12.05 -0.96
CA MET A 24 14.14 -12.82 -2.08
C MET A 24 15.17 -13.77 -2.71
N GLN A 25 16.48 -13.59 -2.44
CA GLN A 25 17.50 -14.60 -2.76
C GLN A 25 17.27 -15.94 -2.04
N GLY A 26 16.51 -15.96 -0.94
CA GLY A 26 16.05 -17.18 -0.28
C GLY A 26 14.90 -17.89 -0.98
N GLY A 27 14.46 -17.43 -2.16
CA GLY A 27 13.40 -18.05 -2.96
C GLY A 27 11.99 -17.86 -2.38
N LYS A 28 11.81 -16.94 -1.44
CA LYS A 28 10.50 -16.63 -0.84
C LYS A 28 10.01 -15.25 -1.29
N PRO A 29 8.72 -15.11 -1.64
CA PRO A 29 8.15 -13.80 -1.90
C PRO A 29 8.14 -12.95 -0.63
N LEU A 30 8.22 -11.63 -0.81
CA LEU A 30 8.15 -10.66 0.27
C LEU A 30 6.93 -9.76 0.09
N LEU A 31 6.19 -9.55 1.18
CA LEU A 31 5.05 -8.64 1.24
C LEU A 31 5.41 -7.42 2.09
N TRP A 32 5.09 -6.23 1.58
CA TRP A 32 5.17 -4.98 2.33
C TRP A 32 3.78 -4.35 2.46
N THR A 33 3.50 -3.78 3.63
CA THR A 33 2.32 -2.93 3.85
C THR A 33 2.77 -1.49 3.96
N MET A 34 2.25 -0.64 3.07
CA MET A 34 2.63 0.78 2.97
C MET A 34 1.41 1.63 2.65
N ALA A 35 1.46 2.90 3.06
CA ALA A 35 0.48 3.90 2.69
C ALA A 35 1.17 4.93 1.76
N GLY A 36 0.76 4.97 0.50
CA GLY A 36 1.33 5.86 -0.53
C GLY A 36 2.71 5.46 -1.06
N ALA A 37 3.28 6.36 -1.87
CA ALA A 37 4.62 6.26 -2.48
C ALA A 37 4.86 5.03 -3.39
N LEU A 38 3.80 4.50 -4.01
CA LEU A 38 3.88 3.35 -4.91
C LEU A 38 4.74 3.67 -6.14
N GLU A 39 4.60 4.89 -6.65
CA GLU A 39 5.35 5.43 -7.78
C GLU A 39 6.85 5.44 -7.52
N LYS A 40 7.26 5.73 -6.28
CA LYS A 40 8.68 5.80 -5.92
C LYS A 40 9.40 4.47 -6.05
N LEU A 41 8.69 3.34 -5.89
CA LEU A 41 9.30 2.02 -5.99
C LEU A 41 9.81 1.73 -7.41
N ARG A 42 9.20 2.34 -8.44
CA ARG A 42 9.64 2.15 -9.83
C ARG A 42 10.95 2.88 -10.15
N ASP A 43 11.19 3.99 -9.48
CA ASP A 43 12.31 4.90 -9.76
C ASP A 43 13.57 4.56 -8.95
N THR A 44 13.53 3.49 -8.16
CA THR A 44 14.66 3.02 -7.35
C THR A 44 15.68 2.24 -8.19
N TYR A 45 16.95 2.31 -7.78
CA TYR A 45 18.02 1.50 -8.35
C TYR A 45 17.79 0.01 -8.09
N ASN A 46 17.33 -0.35 -6.89
CA ASN A 46 17.11 -1.75 -6.52
C ASN A 46 15.97 -2.45 -7.29
N LYS A 47 15.04 -1.70 -7.93
CA LYS A 47 13.95 -2.29 -8.74
C LYS A 47 14.47 -3.25 -9.83
N ARG A 48 15.66 -3.01 -10.38
CA ARG A 48 16.26 -3.87 -11.42
C ARG A 48 16.58 -5.30 -10.97
N PHE A 49 16.61 -5.55 -9.66
CA PHE A 49 16.82 -6.89 -9.10
C PHE A 49 15.51 -7.65 -8.88
N LEU A 50 14.37 -7.02 -9.19
CA LEU A 50 13.04 -7.61 -9.04
C LEU A 50 12.41 -7.73 -10.43
N SER A 51 11.99 -8.94 -10.79
CA SER A 51 11.30 -9.19 -12.05
C SER A 51 9.93 -8.52 -12.08
N TYR A 52 9.22 -8.56 -10.96
CA TYR A 52 7.88 -8.01 -10.81
C TYR A 52 7.69 -7.39 -9.44
N ILE A 53 6.89 -6.33 -9.38
CA ILE A 53 6.37 -5.72 -8.16
C ILE A 53 4.86 -5.61 -8.36
N TYR A 54 4.10 -6.31 -7.53
CA TYR A 54 2.63 -6.32 -7.58
C TYR A 54 2.07 -5.45 -6.46
N PHE A 55 0.98 -4.74 -6.75
CA PHE A 55 0.34 -3.84 -5.81
C PHE A 55 -1.11 -4.26 -5.58
N LEU A 56 -1.52 -4.29 -4.32
CA LEU A 56 -2.90 -4.52 -3.91
C LEU A 56 -3.35 -3.38 -3.00
N ALA A 57 -4.35 -2.62 -3.45
CA ALA A 57 -5.00 -1.60 -2.67
C ALA A 57 -6.15 -2.20 -1.86
N LEU A 58 -6.01 -2.20 -0.53
CA LEU A 58 -7.10 -2.50 0.39
C LEU A 58 -7.87 -1.21 0.69
N THR A 59 -9.14 -1.17 0.30
CA THR A 59 -10.01 0.01 0.46
C THR A 59 -11.22 -0.33 1.33
N CYS A 60 -11.85 0.66 1.95
CA CYS A 60 -13.09 0.45 2.67
C CYS A 60 -14.06 1.62 2.51
N SER A 61 -15.26 1.49 3.09
CA SER A 61 -16.21 2.59 3.17
C SER A 61 -15.63 3.74 4.00
N GLU A 62 -16.07 4.95 3.70
CA GLU A 62 -15.66 6.16 4.41
C GLU A 62 -15.98 6.05 5.91
N GLU A 63 -17.18 5.56 6.25
CA GLU A 63 -17.61 5.36 7.64
C GLU A 63 -16.66 4.44 8.40
N GLU A 64 -16.32 3.28 7.83
CA GLU A 64 -15.40 2.35 8.47
C GLU A 64 -13.98 2.91 8.55
N LEU A 65 -13.52 3.62 7.52
CA LEU A 65 -12.20 4.23 7.52
C LEU A 65 -12.08 5.25 8.64
N LEU A 66 -13.03 6.18 8.73
CA LEU A 66 -13.08 7.21 9.77
C LEU A 66 -13.18 6.58 11.16
N PHE A 67 -14.02 5.56 11.34
CA PHE A 67 -14.13 4.83 12.60
C PHE A 67 -12.79 4.20 13.01
N ARG A 68 -12.14 3.45 12.10
CA ARG A 68 -10.85 2.81 12.35
C ARG A 68 -9.73 3.81 12.60
N MET A 69 -9.75 4.97 11.94
CA MET A 69 -8.75 6.03 12.16
C MET A 69 -8.95 6.74 13.49
N LYS A 70 -10.18 7.15 13.82
CA LYS A 70 -10.51 7.87 15.07
C LYS A 70 -10.37 6.95 16.28
N HIS A 71 -11.00 5.78 16.25
CA HIS A 71 -11.08 4.89 17.41
C HIS A 71 -10.02 3.80 17.44
N GLY A 72 -9.55 3.34 16.27
CA GLY A 72 -8.50 2.32 16.18
C GLY A 72 -7.08 2.90 16.25
N ARG A 73 -6.87 4.11 15.71
CA ARG A 73 -5.54 4.75 15.67
C ARG A 73 -5.43 6.05 16.49
N GLY A 74 -6.52 6.54 17.07
CA GLY A 74 -6.52 7.78 17.85
C GLY A 74 -6.27 9.04 17.01
N ILE A 75 -6.52 8.99 15.71
CA ILE A 75 -6.27 10.12 14.80
C ILE A 75 -7.51 11.01 14.79
N HIS A 76 -7.36 12.24 15.28
CA HIS A 76 -8.42 13.25 15.33
C HIS A 76 -8.11 14.51 14.52
N ASP A 77 -6.96 14.55 13.83
CA ASP A 77 -6.64 15.63 12.90
C ASP A 77 -7.54 15.54 11.67
N GLU A 78 -8.43 16.53 11.51
CA GLU A 78 -9.43 16.52 10.43
C GLU A 78 -8.79 16.64 9.03
N ASN A 79 -7.67 17.35 8.88
CA ASN A 79 -6.97 17.39 7.58
C ASN A 79 -6.43 16.01 7.22
N TRP A 80 -5.89 15.29 8.20
CA TRP A 80 -5.37 13.94 8.02
C TRP A 80 -6.49 12.94 7.67
N LEU A 81 -7.64 13.06 8.33
CA LEU A 81 -8.81 12.25 8.07
C LEU A 81 -9.33 12.49 6.65
N GLN A 82 -9.52 13.75 6.25
CA GLN A 82 -9.99 14.09 4.91
C GLN A 82 -9.00 13.66 3.82
N ALA A 83 -7.69 13.82 4.04
CA ALA A 83 -6.67 13.33 3.11
C ALA A 83 -6.72 11.80 2.95
N SER A 84 -6.97 11.07 4.04
CA SER A 84 -7.05 9.60 4.01
C SER A 84 -8.32 9.11 3.31
N VAL A 85 -9.46 9.78 3.54
CA VAL A 85 -10.72 9.54 2.81
C VAL A 85 -10.53 9.80 1.32
N GLY A 86 -9.94 10.95 0.96
CA GLY A 86 -9.63 11.28 -0.43
C GLY A 86 -8.75 10.24 -1.11
N HIS A 87 -7.69 9.79 -0.43
CA HIS A 87 -6.81 8.75 -0.96
C HIS A 87 -7.51 7.40 -1.11
N ASN A 88 -8.33 6.98 -0.13
CA ASN A 88 -9.12 5.75 -0.22
C ASN A 88 -10.11 5.80 -1.38
N ASN A 89 -10.83 6.91 -1.56
CA ASN A 89 -11.80 7.07 -2.65
C ASN A 89 -11.10 7.07 -4.01
N TYR A 90 -9.95 7.75 -4.11
CA TYR A 90 -9.13 7.67 -5.31
C TYR A 90 -8.77 6.23 -5.67
N LEU A 91 -8.28 5.45 -4.69
CA LEU A 91 -7.94 4.04 -4.90
C LEU A 91 -9.15 3.21 -5.32
N ARG A 92 -10.37 3.51 -4.84
CA ARG A 92 -11.59 2.79 -5.26
C ARG A 92 -11.96 3.08 -6.71
N GLU A 93 -11.84 4.34 -7.11
CA GLU A 93 -12.31 4.85 -8.40
C GLU A 93 -11.30 4.67 -9.55
N HIS A 94 -10.01 4.54 -9.24
CA HIS A 94 -8.94 4.45 -10.23
C HIS A 94 -8.21 3.11 -10.15
N ASP A 95 -7.52 2.72 -11.22
CA ASP A 95 -6.74 1.47 -11.29
C ASP A 95 -5.23 1.71 -11.35
N SER A 96 -4.80 2.98 -11.33
CA SER A 96 -3.40 3.36 -11.36
C SER A 96 -3.12 4.68 -10.66
N ILE A 97 -1.90 4.83 -10.12
CA ILE A 97 -1.34 6.08 -9.58
C ILE A 97 0.00 6.30 -10.29
N ASP A 98 0.18 7.46 -10.94
CA ASP A 98 1.41 7.81 -11.66
C ASP A 98 1.92 6.69 -12.59
N GLY A 99 0.99 6.03 -13.29
CA GLY A 99 1.27 4.93 -14.21
C GLY A 99 1.63 3.59 -13.54
N VAL A 100 1.52 3.47 -12.22
CA VAL A 100 1.60 2.21 -11.47
C VAL A 100 0.20 1.62 -11.35
N ASN A 101 -0.02 0.46 -11.98
CA ASN A 101 -1.28 -0.28 -11.82
C ASN A 101 -1.31 -1.03 -10.49
N TYR A 102 -2.49 -1.16 -9.92
CA TYR A 102 -2.73 -1.97 -8.73
C TYR A 102 -4.04 -2.74 -8.83
N ASP A 103 -4.05 -3.94 -8.25
CA ASP A 103 -5.29 -4.67 -7.99
C ASP A 103 -6.00 -4.01 -6.80
N LYS A 104 -7.32 -4.21 -6.69
CA LYS A 104 -8.14 -3.59 -5.65
C LYS A 104 -8.96 -4.63 -4.92
N TYR A 105 -9.11 -4.43 -3.62
CA TYR A 105 -10.01 -5.22 -2.80
C TYR A 105 -10.74 -4.33 -1.78
N ASP A 106 -12.08 -4.37 -1.83
CA ASP A 106 -12.94 -3.68 -0.87
C ASP A 106 -13.12 -4.55 0.38
N ILE A 107 -12.60 -4.07 1.51
CA ILE A 107 -12.65 -4.77 2.80
C ILE A 107 -13.80 -4.31 3.70
N SER A 108 -14.73 -3.50 3.18
CA SER A 108 -15.92 -3.06 3.94
C SER A 108 -16.73 -4.25 4.42
N GLY A 109 -17.12 -4.23 5.68
CA GLY A 109 -17.91 -5.27 6.36
C GLY A 109 -17.18 -6.60 6.56
N LYS A 110 -15.91 -6.73 6.16
CA LYS A 110 -15.17 -7.99 6.23
C LYS A 110 -14.36 -8.08 7.51
N ASN A 111 -14.31 -9.28 8.08
CA ASN A 111 -13.42 -9.56 9.19
C ASN A 111 -11.98 -9.76 8.70
N VAL A 112 -11.03 -9.71 9.64
CA VAL A 112 -9.59 -9.81 9.33
C VAL A 112 -9.22 -11.16 8.71
N HIS A 113 -9.86 -12.25 9.14
CA HIS A 113 -9.56 -13.59 8.65
C HIS A 113 -9.89 -13.73 7.15
N ASP A 114 -11.05 -13.25 6.73
CA ASP A 114 -11.48 -13.32 5.33
C ASP A 114 -10.63 -12.43 4.43
N VAL A 115 -10.22 -11.25 4.95
CA VAL A 115 -9.29 -10.37 4.25
C VAL A 115 -7.92 -11.02 4.11
N ALA A 116 -7.39 -11.63 5.17
CA ALA A 116 -6.10 -12.32 5.12
C ALA A 116 -6.12 -13.52 4.15
N THR A 117 -7.21 -14.29 4.14
CA THR A 117 -7.41 -15.42 3.21
C THR A 117 -7.44 -14.94 1.76
N TYR A 118 -8.12 -13.83 1.49
CA TYR A 118 -8.11 -13.21 0.17
C TYR A 118 -6.70 -12.76 -0.23
N VAL A 119 -5.98 -12.06 0.66
CA VAL A 119 -4.62 -11.58 0.37
C VAL A 119 -3.67 -12.75 0.09
N ASP A 120 -3.77 -13.85 0.85
CA ASP A 120 -2.99 -15.06 0.59
C ASP A 120 -3.31 -15.68 -0.78
N THR A 121 -4.59 -15.79 -1.11
CA THR A 121 -5.04 -16.28 -2.43
C THR A 121 -4.51 -15.38 -3.56
N TRP A 122 -4.57 -14.06 -3.35
CA TRP A 122 -4.06 -13.08 -4.30
C TRP A 122 -2.54 -13.22 -4.48
N ILE A 123 -1.76 -13.34 -3.41
CA ILE A 123 -0.30 -13.57 -3.47
C ILE A 123 -0.01 -14.81 -4.30
N ASN A 124 -0.64 -15.94 -3.99
CA ASN A 124 -0.43 -17.20 -4.70
C ASN A 124 -0.82 -17.14 -6.19
N SER A 125 -1.71 -16.23 -6.58
CA SER A 125 -2.04 -15.99 -8.00
C SER A 125 -0.97 -15.21 -8.79
N LYS A 126 0.02 -14.62 -8.10
CA LYS A 126 1.10 -13.82 -8.71
C LYS A 126 2.46 -14.53 -8.73
N LEU A 127 2.59 -15.66 -8.04
CA LEU A 127 3.78 -16.52 -8.03
C LEU A 127 3.77 -17.47 -9.21
#